data_AF-A0A445LF57-F1
#
_entry.id   AF-A0A445LF57-F1
#
_cell.length_a   1.000
_cell.length_b   1.000
_cell.length_c   1.000
_cell.angle_alpha   90.00
_cell.angle_beta   90.00
_cell.angle_gamma   90.00
#
_symmetry.space_group_name_H-M   'P 1'
#
loop_
_entity.id
_entity.type
_entity.pdbx_description
1 polymer ?
#
loop_
_entity_poly.entity_id
_entity_poly.type
_entity_poly.pdbx_seq_one_letter_code
_entity_poly.pdbx_strand_id
1 'polypeptide(L)'
;SRSLAGFCGKPGMRRTWLFAETMAIYHGINLAWHKGLHNVICESDSKLQQQRQATPSAMGIDLKAGGKSKKTKRTAPKSNDIYLKLLVKLYRFLVRRTGSNFNAVILKRLFMSKVNKPPLSLSRLIRYTKGKEDKIAVVVGAVTDDIRVYEVPALKVTALRFTETARARIEKAGGECLTFDQLALRAPLGQNTVLLRGPKNAREAVKHFGPAPGVPHSHTKPYVRAKGRKFERARGKRNSRGFRV
;
A
#
# COMPACT_ATOMS: atom_id res chain seq x y z
N SER A 1 -85.82 8.54 32.56
CA SER A 1 -85.59 9.97 32.24
C SER A 1 -84.10 10.20 32.02
N ARG A 2 -83.70 10.71 30.84
CA ARG A 2 -82.38 11.27 30.45
C ARG A 2 -81.14 10.35 30.64
N SER A 3 -80.58 9.76 29.58
CA SER A 3 -79.69 10.30 28.53
C SER A 3 -78.20 10.15 28.85
N LEU A 4 -77.48 9.50 27.92
CA LEU A 4 -76.07 9.62 27.49
C LEU A 4 -75.56 8.20 27.19
N ALA A 5 -75.41 7.80 25.93
CA ALA A 5 -74.40 8.18 24.93
C ALA A 5 -73.47 6.97 24.71
N GLY A 6 -73.54 6.40 23.50
CA GLY A 6 -72.77 5.22 23.12
C GLY A 6 -72.94 4.88 21.65
N PHE A 7 -72.23 5.64 20.81
CA PHE A 7 -71.58 5.23 19.56
C PHE A 7 -72.37 4.57 18.40
N CYS A 8 -71.96 5.01 17.21
CA CYS A 8 -71.88 4.27 15.95
C CYS A 8 -73.02 4.45 14.92
N GLY A 9 -72.62 5.01 13.77
CA GLY A 9 -73.19 4.74 12.45
C GLY A 9 -74.24 5.72 11.95
N LYS A 10 -73.98 6.36 10.80
CA LYS A 10 -74.75 6.22 9.54
C LYS A 10 -74.31 7.22 8.44
N PRO A 11 -74.74 7.02 7.17
CA PRO A 11 -73.91 7.12 5.95
C PRO A 11 -74.46 8.10 4.88
N GLY A 12 -73.73 8.22 3.76
CA GLY A 12 -74.17 8.85 2.49
C GLY A 12 -72.92 9.10 1.63
N MET A 13 -72.80 8.80 0.33
CA MET A 13 -73.77 8.69 -0.75
C MET A 13 -73.17 7.85 -1.91
N ARG A 14 -74.02 7.04 -2.56
CA ARG A 14 -74.07 6.72 -4.02
C ARG A 14 -72.85 5.98 -4.60
N ARG A 15 -72.85 4.65 -4.76
CA ARG A 15 -73.65 3.79 -5.66
C ARG A 15 -73.80 4.33 -7.09
N THR A 16 -73.48 3.42 -8.02
CA THR A 16 -73.81 3.35 -9.46
C THR A 16 -72.98 4.16 -10.46
N TRP A 17 -71.75 3.73 -10.77
CA TRP A 17 -71.11 3.96 -12.10
C TRP A 17 -70.12 2.86 -12.53
N LEU A 18 -69.99 1.75 -11.79
CA LEU A 18 -69.05 0.65 -12.08
C LEU A 18 -69.69 -0.52 -12.86
N PHE A 19 -70.66 -0.23 -13.72
CA PHE A 19 -71.27 -1.19 -14.66
C PHE A 19 -71.21 -0.73 -16.12
N ALA A 20 -70.64 0.46 -16.39
CA ALA A 20 -70.47 1.01 -17.74
C ALA A 20 -69.06 0.81 -18.32
N GLU A 21 -68.04 0.53 -17.50
CA GLU A 21 -66.65 0.36 -17.98
C GLU A 21 -66.32 -1.08 -18.42
N THR A 22 -67.16 -2.07 -18.09
CA THR A 22 -66.90 -3.48 -18.46
C THR A 22 -67.49 -3.90 -19.80
N MET A 23 -68.49 -3.16 -20.35
CA MET A 23 -69.04 -3.44 -21.69
C MET A 23 -68.32 -2.72 -22.84
N ALA A 24 -67.51 -1.69 -22.56
CA ALA A 24 -66.70 -1.02 -23.59
C ALA A 24 -65.46 -1.85 -24.02
N ILE A 25 -64.97 -2.72 -23.14
CA ILE A 25 -63.81 -3.58 -23.43
C ILE A 25 -64.19 -4.79 -24.30
N TYR A 26 -65.43 -5.29 -24.19
CA TYR A 26 -65.86 -6.47 -24.96
C TYR A 26 -66.31 -6.16 -26.40
N HIS A 27 -66.75 -4.94 -26.70
CA HIS A 27 -67.11 -4.54 -28.08
C HIS A 27 -65.95 -3.96 -28.89
N GLY A 28 -64.86 -3.50 -28.26
CA GLY A 28 -63.65 -3.04 -28.95
C GLY A 28 -62.79 -4.17 -29.56
N ILE A 29 -62.87 -5.37 -28.98
CA ILE A 29 -62.06 -6.53 -29.41
C ILE A 29 -62.65 -7.20 -30.66
N ASN A 30 -63.96 -7.05 -30.94
CA ASN A 30 -64.62 -7.74 -32.05
C ASN A 30 -64.70 -6.92 -33.36
N LEU A 31 -64.28 -5.65 -33.37
CA LEU A 31 -64.16 -4.85 -34.61
C LEU A 31 -62.73 -4.82 -35.19
N ALA A 32 -61.72 -5.22 -34.41
CA ALA A 32 -60.32 -5.29 -34.85
C ALA A 32 -59.97 -6.60 -35.58
N TRP A 33 -60.90 -7.56 -35.64
CA TRP A 33 -60.70 -8.90 -36.18
C TRP A 33 -61.26 -9.14 -37.59
N HIS A 34 -61.72 -8.09 -38.29
CA HIS A 34 -62.37 -8.26 -39.60
C HIS A 34 -61.82 -7.39 -40.74
N LYS A 35 -60.58 -6.89 -40.63
CA LYS A 35 -59.89 -6.20 -41.74
C LYS A 35 -58.43 -6.64 -41.86
N GLY A 36 -58.18 -7.60 -42.75
CA GLY A 36 -56.99 -7.54 -43.61
C GLY A 36 -55.72 -8.24 -43.14
N LEU A 37 -55.80 -9.50 -42.73
CA LEU A 37 -54.66 -10.44 -42.73
C LEU A 37 -54.38 -10.89 -44.17
N HIS A 38 -53.54 -10.19 -44.94
CA HIS A 38 -52.87 -10.82 -46.10
C HIS A 38 -51.61 -10.08 -46.63
N ASN A 39 -51.22 -8.92 -46.08
CA ASN A 39 -50.02 -8.18 -46.52
C ASN A 39 -48.95 -7.93 -45.43
N VAL A 40 -49.04 -8.58 -44.26
CA VAL A 40 -48.09 -8.36 -43.13
C VAL A 40 -47.08 -9.51 -42.96
N ILE A 41 -47.24 -10.61 -43.71
CA ILE A 41 -46.39 -11.81 -43.56
C ILE A 41 -45.03 -11.66 -44.28
N CYS A 42 -44.86 -10.67 -45.17
CA CYS A 42 -43.59 -10.51 -45.92
C CYS A 42 -42.61 -9.47 -45.33
N GLU A 43 -42.97 -8.77 -44.25
CA GLU A 43 -42.12 -7.74 -43.62
C GLU A 43 -41.64 -8.12 -42.21
N SER A 44 -42.14 -9.23 -41.66
CA SER A 44 -41.77 -9.76 -40.34
C SER A 44 -40.60 -10.73 -40.35
N ASP A 45 -40.28 -11.37 -41.48
CA ASP A 45 -39.15 -12.31 -41.56
C ASP A 45 -37.79 -11.62 -41.78
N SER A 46 -37.77 -10.43 -42.39
CA SER A 46 -36.56 -9.62 -42.53
C SER A 46 -36.12 -8.99 -41.20
N LYS A 47 -37.07 -8.62 -40.32
CA LYS A 47 -36.80 -8.04 -38.99
C LYS A 47 -36.47 -9.08 -37.92
N LEU A 48 -36.93 -10.34 -38.07
CA LEU A 48 -36.48 -11.46 -37.23
C LEU A 48 -35.11 -12.02 -37.65
N GLN A 49 -34.70 -11.87 -38.92
CA GLN A 49 -33.33 -12.12 -39.36
C GLN A 49 -32.35 -11.00 -38.99
N GLN A 50 -32.81 -9.76 -38.81
CA GLN A 50 -31.99 -8.65 -38.32
C GLN A 50 -31.74 -8.66 -36.81
N GLN A 51 -32.55 -9.37 -36.01
CA GLN A 51 -32.28 -9.59 -34.58
C GLN A 51 -31.45 -10.85 -34.27
N ARG A 52 -30.94 -11.53 -35.31
CA ARG A 52 -29.84 -12.50 -35.19
C ARG A 52 -28.47 -11.89 -35.55
N GLN A 53 -28.37 -10.57 -35.55
CA GLN A 53 -27.10 -9.88 -35.77
C GLN A 53 -26.35 -9.71 -34.44
N ALA A 54 -25.31 -10.53 -34.32
CA ALA A 54 -24.20 -10.42 -33.39
C ALA A 54 -24.56 -10.43 -31.90
N THR A 55 -24.67 -11.63 -31.31
CA THR A 55 -23.91 -11.79 -30.07
C THR A 55 -22.46 -11.46 -30.44
N PRO A 56 -21.80 -10.47 -29.80
CA PRO A 56 -20.38 -10.32 -30.02
C PRO A 56 -19.79 -11.66 -29.60
N SER A 57 -19.30 -12.41 -30.59
CA SER A 57 -18.37 -13.49 -30.38
C SER A 57 -17.42 -12.99 -29.30
N ALA A 58 -17.29 -13.73 -28.20
CA ALA A 58 -16.38 -13.38 -27.13
C ALA A 58 -14.95 -13.44 -27.68
N MET A 59 -14.57 -12.41 -28.45
CA MET A 59 -13.23 -12.18 -28.93
C MET A 59 -12.38 -12.03 -27.67
N GLY A 60 -11.23 -12.70 -27.65
CA GLY A 60 -10.35 -12.74 -26.49
C GLY A 60 -10.14 -11.33 -25.93
N ILE A 61 -10.34 -11.17 -24.62
CA ILE A 61 -10.17 -9.87 -23.97
C ILE A 61 -8.71 -9.47 -24.12
N ASP A 62 -8.45 -8.35 -24.82
CA ASP A 62 -7.11 -7.77 -24.92
C ASP A 62 -6.72 -7.15 -23.58
N LEU A 63 -6.20 -8.01 -22.70
CA LEU A 63 -5.71 -7.60 -21.40
C LEU A 63 -4.27 -7.12 -21.53
N LYS A 64 -4.00 -5.88 -21.11
CA LYS A 64 -2.64 -5.35 -20.97
C LYS A 64 -1.74 -6.35 -20.21
N ALA A 65 -0.65 -6.79 -20.85
CA ALA A 65 0.24 -7.84 -20.34
C ALA A 65 -0.45 -9.19 -20.01
N GLY A 66 -1.51 -9.55 -20.74
CA GLY A 66 -2.25 -10.80 -20.60
C GLY A 66 -2.96 -10.95 -19.24
N GLY A 67 -3.30 -9.84 -18.58
CA GLY A 67 -4.00 -9.83 -17.29
C GLY A 67 -3.14 -10.23 -16.08
N LYS A 68 -1.86 -10.54 -16.28
CA LYS A 68 -0.97 -11.01 -15.21
C LYS A 68 -0.16 -9.85 -14.62
N SER A 69 -0.38 -9.56 -13.33
CA SER A 69 0.44 -8.61 -12.60
C SER A 69 1.66 -9.30 -11.95
N LYS A 70 2.87 -8.94 -12.38
CA LYS A 70 4.11 -9.44 -11.78
C LYS A 70 4.40 -8.73 -10.46
N LYS A 71 4.65 -9.48 -9.39
CA LYS A 71 5.07 -8.93 -8.10
C LYS A 71 6.60 -8.85 -8.05
N THR A 72 7.16 -7.64 -8.19
CA THR A 72 8.63 -7.40 -8.18
C THR A 72 9.24 -7.37 -6.77
N LYS A 73 8.44 -7.59 -5.72
CA LYS A 73 8.89 -7.55 -4.32
C LYS A 73 9.25 -8.94 -3.80
N ARG A 74 10.19 -8.99 -2.86
CA ARG A 74 10.54 -10.24 -2.15
C ARG A 74 9.38 -10.71 -1.26
N THR A 75 9.06 -12.00 -1.36
CA THR A 75 8.00 -12.68 -0.59
C THR A 75 8.56 -13.48 0.59
N ALA A 76 9.85 -13.83 0.56
CA ALA A 76 10.55 -14.60 1.57
C ALA A 76 11.99 -14.08 1.74
N PRO A 77 12.64 -14.33 2.89
CA PRO A 77 14.06 -14.02 3.06
C PRO A 77 14.90 -14.94 2.17
N LYS A 78 15.92 -14.39 1.50
CA LYS A 78 16.90 -15.19 0.74
C LYS A 78 17.96 -15.84 1.64
N SER A 79 18.12 -15.35 2.87
CA SER A 79 19.14 -15.79 3.81
C SER A 79 18.86 -17.17 4.39
N ASN A 80 19.91 -17.96 4.64
CA ASN A 80 19.83 -19.28 5.27
C ASN A 80 19.85 -19.26 6.81
N ASP A 81 20.08 -18.09 7.42
CA ASP A 81 20.07 -17.88 8.87
C ASP A 81 18.75 -18.38 9.50
N ILE A 82 18.88 -19.33 10.43
CA ILE A 82 17.77 -20.01 11.09
C ILE A 82 16.99 -19.03 11.98
N TYR A 83 17.67 -18.17 12.74
CA TYR A 83 17.02 -17.21 13.63
C TYR A 83 16.18 -16.19 12.86
N LEU A 84 16.70 -15.72 11.72
CA LEU A 84 15.93 -14.84 10.84
C LEU A 84 14.70 -15.54 10.25
N LYS A 85 14.80 -16.83 9.90
CA LYS A 85 13.65 -17.62 9.41
C LYS A 85 12.59 -17.79 10.49
N LEU A 86 12.98 -18.05 11.73
CA LEU A 86 12.06 -18.16 12.87
C LEU A 86 11.36 -16.83 13.16
N LEU A 87 12.11 -15.74 13.19
CA LEU A 87 11.57 -14.39 13.39
C LEU A 87 10.57 -14.02 12.28
N VAL A 88 10.87 -14.37 11.03
CA VAL A 88 9.94 -14.20 9.91
C VAL A 88 8.65 -15.02 10.09
N LYS A 89 8.73 -16.26 10.58
CA LYS A 89 7.54 -17.09 10.86
C LYS A 89 6.67 -16.43 11.92
N LEU A 90 7.27 -15.93 13.00
CA LEU A 90 6.59 -15.20 14.06
C LEU A 90 5.87 -13.96 13.52
N TYR A 91 6.56 -13.09 12.77
CA TYR A 91 5.93 -11.89 12.23
C TYR A 91 4.91 -12.18 11.12
N ARG A 92 5.04 -13.29 10.36
CA ARG A 92 3.98 -13.75 9.45
C ARG A 92 2.72 -14.15 10.21
N PHE A 93 2.88 -14.85 11.33
CA PHE A 93 1.76 -15.22 12.19
C PHE A 93 1.08 -13.97 12.76
N LEU A 94 1.85 -13.02 13.31
CA LEU A 94 1.32 -11.77 13.86
C LEU A 94 0.57 -10.96 12.81
N VAL A 95 1.11 -10.78 11.60
CA VAL A 95 0.43 -10.03 10.52
C VAL A 95 -0.91 -10.66 10.17
N ARG A 96 -0.96 -12.00 10.07
CA ARG A 96 -2.19 -12.72 9.71
C ARG A 96 -3.27 -12.63 10.81
N ARG A 97 -2.88 -12.59 12.09
CA ARG A 97 -3.83 -12.62 13.21
C ARG A 97 -4.22 -11.23 13.71
N THR A 98 -3.30 -10.26 13.70
CA THR A 98 -3.53 -8.93 14.27
C THR A 98 -4.02 -7.90 13.26
N GLY A 99 -3.71 -8.07 11.97
CA GLY A 99 -4.05 -7.08 10.94
C GLY A 99 -3.32 -5.73 11.07
N SER A 100 -2.31 -5.61 11.95
CA SER A 100 -1.60 -4.33 12.15
C SER A 100 -0.64 -3.98 11.01
N ASN A 101 -0.75 -2.75 10.50
CA ASN A 101 0.14 -2.23 9.45
C ASN A 101 1.60 -2.18 9.89
N PHE A 102 1.87 -1.94 11.17
CA PHE A 102 3.21 -1.93 11.74
C PHE A 102 3.94 -3.27 11.52
N ASN A 103 3.31 -4.38 11.88
CA ASN A 103 3.88 -5.71 11.69
C ASN A 103 4.07 -6.05 10.22
N ALA A 104 3.15 -5.61 9.34
CA ALA A 104 3.28 -5.80 7.91
C ALA A 104 4.52 -5.09 7.34
N VAL A 105 4.84 -3.89 7.86
CA VAL A 105 6.04 -3.14 7.49
C VAL A 105 7.30 -3.82 8.03
N ILE A 106 7.31 -4.30 9.28
CA ILE A 106 8.46 -5.05 9.83
C ILE A 106 8.74 -6.29 8.99
N LEU A 107 7.71 -7.10 8.72
CA LEU A 107 7.84 -8.31 7.91
C LEU A 107 8.45 -8.01 6.53
N LYS A 108 7.96 -6.96 5.86
CA LYS A 108 8.52 -6.51 4.58
C LYS A 108 9.99 -6.12 4.70
N ARG A 109 10.40 -5.47 5.79
CA ARG A 109 11.79 -5.04 6.05
C ARG A 109 12.70 -6.22 6.39
N LEU A 110 12.21 -7.26 7.06
CA LEU A 110 12.98 -8.47 7.33
C LEU A 110 13.41 -9.20 6.06
N PHE A 111 12.56 -9.22 5.02
CA PHE A 111 12.86 -9.81 3.71
C PHE A 111 13.90 -9.03 2.89
N MET A 112 14.15 -7.77 3.26
CA MET A 112 15.07 -6.92 2.51
C MET A 112 16.52 -7.42 2.61
N SER A 113 17.29 -7.14 1.56
CA SER A 113 18.73 -7.39 1.52
C SER A 113 19.49 -6.52 2.52
N LYS A 114 20.73 -6.89 2.84
CA LYS A 114 21.63 -6.13 3.73
C LYS A 114 21.75 -4.65 3.32
N VAL A 115 21.88 -4.37 2.02
CA VAL A 115 21.96 -3.01 1.47
C VAL A 115 20.74 -2.15 1.82
N ASN A 116 19.56 -2.76 1.92
CA ASN A 116 18.31 -2.09 2.23
C ASN A 116 18.01 -2.02 3.74
N LYS A 117 18.86 -2.65 4.57
CA LYS A 117 18.87 -2.60 6.03
C LYS A 117 20.11 -1.81 6.52
N PRO A 118 20.18 -0.50 6.22
CA PRO A 118 21.33 0.32 6.60
C PRO A 118 21.45 0.42 8.13
N PRO A 119 22.68 0.51 8.67
CA PRO A 119 22.88 0.75 10.08
C PRO A 119 22.36 2.14 10.49
N LEU A 120 21.98 2.28 11.75
CA LEU A 120 21.54 3.54 12.35
C LEU A 120 22.44 3.87 13.55
N SER A 121 23.02 5.07 13.55
CA SER A 121 23.92 5.53 14.62
C SER A 121 23.16 6.01 15.84
N LEU A 122 23.74 5.89 17.04
CA LEU A 122 23.15 6.42 18.28
C LEU A 122 22.80 7.91 18.18
N SER A 123 23.68 8.71 17.58
CA SER A 123 23.42 10.14 17.33
C SER A 123 22.12 10.42 16.57
N ARG A 124 21.81 9.61 15.56
CA ARG A 124 20.57 9.75 14.79
C ARG A 124 19.38 9.22 15.56
N LEU A 125 19.58 8.16 16.35
CA LEU A 125 18.53 7.60 17.18
C LEU A 125 18.05 8.65 18.18
N ILE A 126 18.96 9.29 18.92
CA ILE A 126 18.69 10.38 19.86
C ILE A 126 17.91 11.52 19.20
N ARG A 127 18.33 11.93 17.99
CA ARG A 127 17.64 12.99 17.24
C ARG A 127 16.20 12.61 16.88
N TYR A 128 15.94 11.34 16.56
CA TYR A 128 14.60 10.88 16.19
C TYR A 128 13.71 10.53 17.38
N THR A 129 14.31 10.25 18.54
CA THR A 129 13.60 9.98 19.80
C THR A 129 13.36 11.23 20.63
N LYS A 130 13.96 12.38 20.28
CA LYS A 130 13.69 13.66 20.94
C LYS A 130 12.18 13.97 20.90
N GLY A 131 11.57 14.17 22.06
CA GLY A 131 10.12 14.37 22.22
C GLY A 131 9.27 13.10 22.13
N LYS A 132 9.88 11.92 22.11
CA LYS A 132 9.23 10.59 22.06
C LYS A 132 9.96 9.59 22.94
N GLU A 133 10.33 10.03 24.13
CA GLU A 133 11.23 9.28 25.03
C GLU A 133 10.55 8.05 25.64
N ASP A 134 9.23 8.09 25.80
CA ASP A 134 8.44 6.97 26.34
C ASP A 134 8.27 5.81 25.35
N LYS A 135 8.56 6.02 24.07
CA LYS A 135 8.28 5.07 22.99
C LYS A 135 9.49 4.20 22.69
N ILE A 136 9.22 2.95 22.32
CA ILE A 136 10.27 2.01 21.91
C ILE A 136 10.72 2.34 20.48
N ALA A 137 12.00 2.64 20.30
CA ALA A 137 12.60 2.88 19.00
C ALA A 137 12.92 1.56 18.29
N VAL A 138 12.26 1.28 17.17
CA VAL A 138 12.39 0.00 16.45
C VAL A 138 13.18 0.19 15.17
N VAL A 139 14.31 -0.51 15.05
CA VAL A 139 15.22 -0.44 13.89
C VAL A 139 15.38 -1.83 13.26
N VAL A 140 14.85 -2.01 12.05
CA VAL A 140 15.07 -3.24 11.26
C VAL A 140 16.43 -3.17 10.56
N GLY A 141 17.50 -3.26 11.35
CA GLY A 141 18.89 -3.09 10.92
C GLY A 141 19.84 -3.23 12.11
N ALA A 142 21.08 -2.80 11.91
CA ALA A 142 22.07 -2.73 12.99
C ALA A 142 22.05 -1.34 13.64
N VAL A 143 22.24 -1.29 14.95
CA VAL A 143 22.51 -0.05 15.68
C VAL A 143 24.00 0.02 15.99
N THR A 144 24.62 1.13 15.60
CA THR A 144 26.06 1.35 15.75
C THR A 144 26.34 2.51 16.70
N ASP A 145 27.44 2.41 17.42
CA ASP A 145 27.91 3.48 18.28
C ASP A 145 28.33 4.72 17.46
N ASP A 146 28.35 5.88 18.13
CA ASP A 146 28.87 7.14 17.59
C ASP A 146 29.68 7.85 18.68
N ILE A 147 31.00 7.84 18.52
CA ILE A 147 31.98 8.39 19.46
C ILE A 147 31.77 9.91 19.65
N ARG A 148 31.18 10.60 18.66
CA ARG A 148 30.96 12.05 18.71
C ARG A 148 29.88 12.47 19.69
N VAL A 149 29.04 11.54 20.11
CA VAL A 149 28.05 11.78 21.16
C VAL A 149 28.72 11.45 22.47
N TYR A 150 28.72 12.37 23.42
CA TYR A 150 29.30 12.14 24.74
C TYR A 150 28.29 11.41 25.64
N GLU A 151 27.10 12.00 25.80
CA GLU A 151 26.05 11.49 26.66
C GLU A 151 24.93 10.83 25.85
N VAL A 152 24.55 9.62 26.26
CA VAL A 152 23.44 8.87 25.67
C VAL A 152 22.29 8.93 26.66
N PRO A 153 21.09 9.37 26.26
CA PRO A 153 19.92 9.32 27.13
C PRO A 153 19.45 7.88 27.35
N ALA A 154 18.63 7.65 28.37
CA ALA A 154 17.99 6.35 28.60
C ALA A 154 17.03 6.02 27.44
N LEU A 155 17.40 5.04 26.61
CA LEU A 155 16.68 4.71 25.38
C LEU A 155 16.20 3.26 25.41
N LYS A 156 14.94 3.03 25.03
CA LYS A 156 14.40 1.69 24.77
C LYS A 156 14.49 1.40 23.29
N VAL A 157 15.45 0.58 22.88
CA VAL A 157 15.76 0.34 21.47
C VAL A 157 15.58 -1.13 21.12
N THR A 158 14.80 -1.43 20.07
CA THR A 158 14.75 -2.76 19.45
C THR A 158 15.52 -2.76 18.15
N ALA A 159 16.46 -3.70 17.97
CA ALA A 159 17.18 -3.85 16.71
C ALA A 159 17.45 -5.31 16.35
N LEU A 160 17.86 -5.56 15.10
CA LEU A 160 18.29 -6.90 14.68
C LEU A 160 19.67 -7.22 15.24
N ARG A 161 20.54 -6.20 15.33
CA ARG A 161 21.91 -6.32 15.80
C ARG A 161 22.30 -5.03 16.52
N PHE A 162 23.05 -5.17 17.60
CA PHE A 162 23.73 -4.08 18.28
C PHE A 162 25.22 -4.32 18.18
N THR A 163 26.00 -3.26 17.94
CA THR A 163 27.44 -3.33 18.22
C THR A 163 27.64 -3.38 19.73
N GLU A 164 28.62 -4.13 20.20
CA GLU A 164 28.90 -4.31 21.64
C GLU A 164 29.11 -2.98 22.36
N THR A 165 29.84 -2.06 21.73
CA THR A 165 30.05 -0.70 22.23
C THR A 165 28.74 0.08 22.38
N ALA A 166 27.83 -0.03 21.41
CA ALA A 166 26.53 0.65 21.48
C ALA A 166 25.64 0.05 22.57
N ARG A 167 25.66 -1.28 22.72
CA ARG A 167 24.92 -1.98 23.77
C ARG A 167 25.39 -1.52 25.16
N ALA A 168 26.70 -1.57 25.40
CA ALA A 168 27.30 -1.16 26.67
C ALA A 168 26.98 0.31 27.02
N ARG A 169 26.98 1.21 26.02
CA ARG A 169 26.64 2.62 26.24
C ARG A 169 25.15 2.85 26.54
N ILE A 170 24.25 2.13 25.88
CA ILE A 170 22.81 2.22 26.15
C ILE A 170 22.52 1.67 27.56
N GLU A 171 23.08 0.52 27.90
CA GLU A 171 22.90 -0.10 29.22
C GLU A 171 23.50 0.75 30.34
N LYS A 172 24.69 1.33 30.14
CA LYS A 172 25.30 2.29 31.08
C LYS A 172 24.43 3.53 31.31
N ALA A 173 23.70 3.97 30.29
CA ALA A 173 22.76 5.08 30.39
C ALA A 173 21.42 4.70 31.05
N GLY A 174 21.25 3.45 31.49
CA GLY A 174 19.97 2.94 32.03
C GLY A 174 18.91 2.67 30.95
N GLY A 175 19.32 2.58 29.69
CA GLY A 175 18.44 2.19 28.58
C GLY A 175 18.32 0.68 28.43
N GLU A 176 17.39 0.25 27.57
CA GLU A 176 17.11 -1.17 27.32
C GLU A 176 17.38 -1.52 25.85
N CYS A 177 18.20 -2.56 25.64
CA CYS A 177 18.46 -3.15 24.33
C CYS A 177 17.58 -4.39 24.13
N LEU A 178 16.56 -4.28 23.26
CA LEU A 178 15.56 -5.32 23.01
C LEU A 178 15.79 -6.07 21.70
N THR A 179 15.42 -7.34 21.70
CA THR A 179 15.29 -8.16 20.48
C THR A 179 13.86 -8.07 19.90
N PHE A 180 13.70 -8.54 18.67
CA PHE A 180 12.41 -8.48 17.97
C PHE A 180 11.38 -9.48 18.52
N ASP A 181 11.83 -10.61 19.06
CA ASP A 181 11.01 -11.56 19.81
C ASP A 181 10.50 -10.95 21.13
N GLN A 182 11.37 -10.29 21.90
CA GLN A 182 10.97 -9.55 23.09
C GLN A 182 9.98 -8.41 22.77
N LEU A 183 10.20 -7.69 21.66
CA LEU A 183 9.26 -6.67 21.20
C LEU A 183 7.88 -7.25 20.88
N ALA A 184 7.83 -8.42 20.25
CA ALA A 184 6.57 -9.08 19.91
C ALA A 184 5.78 -9.51 21.16
N LEU A 185 6.46 -9.87 22.25
CA LEU A 185 5.82 -10.15 23.53
C LEU A 185 5.27 -8.89 24.20
N ARG A 186 6.04 -7.79 24.20
CA ARG A 186 5.64 -6.53 24.84
C ARG A 186 4.55 -5.78 24.08
N ALA A 187 4.67 -5.70 22.76
CA ALA A 187 3.81 -4.89 21.91
C ALA A 187 3.44 -5.62 20.61
N PRO A 188 2.59 -6.66 20.67
CA PRO A 188 2.20 -7.46 19.50
C PRO A 188 1.46 -6.65 18.43
N LEU A 189 0.81 -5.55 18.81
CA LEU A 189 0.16 -4.61 17.88
C LEU A 189 1.08 -3.48 17.38
N GLY A 190 2.25 -3.29 18.01
CA GLY A 190 3.15 -2.17 17.73
C GLY A 190 2.76 -0.83 18.36
N GLN A 191 1.89 -0.83 19.37
CA GLN A 191 1.51 0.37 20.13
C GLN A 191 2.74 0.96 20.86
N ASN A 192 2.80 2.28 21.00
CA ASN A 192 3.91 3.00 21.65
C ASN A 192 5.29 2.71 21.07
N THR A 193 5.36 2.41 19.77
CA THR A 193 6.63 2.20 19.06
C THR A 193 6.87 3.27 18.00
N VAL A 194 8.13 3.52 17.69
CA VAL A 194 8.56 4.39 16.58
C VAL A 194 9.43 3.57 15.63
N LEU A 195 8.93 3.33 14.42
CA LEU A 195 9.66 2.55 13.42
C LEU A 195 10.65 3.43 12.65
N LEU A 196 11.94 3.28 12.94
CA LEU A 196 13.02 4.05 12.33
C LEU A 196 13.72 3.27 11.22
N ARG A 197 14.45 3.98 10.37
CA ARG A 197 15.29 3.41 9.31
C ARG A 197 16.55 4.24 9.13
N GLY A 198 17.69 3.56 8.97
CA GLY A 198 18.94 4.23 8.63
C GLY A 198 18.93 4.88 7.23
N PRO A 199 19.89 5.76 6.94
CA PRO A 199 20.00 6.42 5.64
C PRO A 199 20.41 5.43 4.54
N LYS A 200 19.49 5.08 3.65
CA LYS A 200 19.76 4.14 2.54
C LYS A 200 20.67 4.75 1.46
N ASN A 201 20.48 6.03 1.14
CA ASN A 201 21.13 6.67 -0.02
C ASN A 201 22.50 7.30 0.31
N ALA A 202 22.93 7.27 1.57
CA ALA A 202 24.21 7.86 1.99
C ALA A 202 25.45 7.01 1.61
N ARG A 203 25.25 5.80 1.07
CA ARG A 203 26.31 4.87 0.69
C ARG A 203 27.08 5.37 -0.53
N GLU A 204 28.38 5.11 -0.58
CA GLU A 204 29.25 5.51 -1.69
C GLU A 204 28.77 5.07 -3.07
N ALA A 205 28.36 3.81 -3.22
CA ALA A 205 27.84 3.31 -4.51
C ALA A 205 26.66 4.12 -5.05
N VAL A 206 25.82 4.71 -4.18
CA VAL A 206 24.66 5.52 -4.61
C VAL A 206 25.10 6.87 -5.16
N LYS A 207 26.27 7.38 -4.76
CA LYS A 207 26.82 8.64 -5.29
C LYS A 207 27.18 8.54 -6.77
N HIS A 208 27.38 7.33 -7.28
CA HIS A 208 27.68 7.06 -8.69
C HIS A 208 26.42 6.82 -9.54
N PHE A 209 25.23 6.85 -8.93
CA PHE A 209 23.96 6.68 -9.63
C PHE A 209 23.32 8.03 -9.95
N GLY A 210 22.43 8.04 -10.94
CA GLY A 210 21.74 9.25 -11.41
C GLY A 210 22.16 9.62 -12.82
N PRO A 211 21.94 10.89 -13.24
CA PRO A 211 22.38 11.40 -14.53
C PRO A 211 23.89 11.16 -14.73
N ALA A 212 24.30 10.88 -15.96
CA ALA A 212 25.70 10.61 -16.26
C ALA A 212 26.61 11.78 -15.82
N PRO A 213 27.83 11.51 -15.32
CA PRO A 213 28.75 12.57 -14.94
C PRO A 213 29.13 13.39 -16.18
N GLY A 214 28.91 14.71 -16.12
CA GLY A 214 29.14 15.61 -17.25
C GLY A 214 27.88 15.98 -18.03
N VAL A 215 26.69 15.62 -17.53
CA VAL A 215 25.42 16.24 -17.93
C VAL A 215 25.18 17.50 -17.08
N PRO A 216 24.69 18.62 -17.64
CA PRO A 216 24.38 19.81 -16.85
C PRO A 216 23.49 19.49 -15.65
N HIS A 217 23.80 20.09 -14.49
CA HIS A 217 23.10 19.84 -13.21
C HIS A 217 23.25 18.41 -12.65
N SER A 218 24.22 17.61 -13.14
CA SER A 218 24.55 16.31 -12.55
C SER A 218 25.47 16.47 -11.33
N HIS A 219 25.12 15.81 -10.23
CA HIS A 219 25.96 15.70 -9.03
C HIS A 219 26.57 14.30 -8.85
N THR A 220 26.49 13.48 -9.89
CA THR A 220 26.96 12.09 -9.89
C THR A 220 28.48 12.03 -9.83
N LYS A 221 29.01 11.27 -8.87
CA LYS A 221 30.44 11.04 -8.70
C LYS A 221 30.94 10.17 -9.87
N PRO A 222 31.96 10.60 -10.65
CA PRO A 222 32.54 9.77 -11.69
C PRO A 222 33.34 8.59 -11.11
N TYR A 223 33.45 7.50 -11.86
CA TYR A 223 34.34 6.38 -11.54
C TYR A 223 35.75 6.70 -12.03
N VAL A 224 36.59 7.19 -11.12
CA VAL A 224 37.96 7.61 -11.43
C VAL A 224 38.94 6.64 -10.79
N ARG A 225 40.05 6.33 -11.50
CA ARG A 225 41.11 5.43 -11.01
C ARG A 225 41.74 5.92 -9.69
N ALA A 226 42.03 7.21 -9.59
CA ALA A 226 42.63 7.81 -8.40
C ALA A 226 42.18 9.25 -8.21
N LYS A 227 42.29 9.76 -6.99
CA LYS A 227 42.09 11.19 -6.70
C LYS A 227 43.37 11.94 -7.09
N GLY A 228 43.23 13.05 -7.82
CA GLY A 228 44.37 13.92 -8.12
C GLY A 228 44.07 14.95 -9.21
N ARG A 229 44.98 15.91 -9.41
CA ARG A 229 44.87 16.92 -10.48
C ARG A 229 44.88 16.28 -11.87
N LYS A 230 45.63 15.19 -12.05
CA LYS A 230 45.84 14.50 -13.34
C LYS A 230 44.65 13.64 -13.80
N PHE A 231 43.70 13.31 -12.92
CA PHE A 231 42.61 12.39 -13.22
C PHE A 231 41.27 13.13 -13.35
N GLU A 232 40.68 13.14 -14.55
CA GLU A 232 39.31 13.62 -14.84
C GLU A 232 38.92 15.00 -14.25
N ARG A 233 39.87 15.95 -14.20
CA ARG A 233 39.67 17.32 -13.68
C ARG A 233 39.94 18.43 -14.71
N ALA A 234 40.15 18.10 -15.98
CA ALA A 234 40.49 19.06 -17.03
C ALA A 234 39.26 19.51 -17.82
N ARG A 235 39.06 18.98 -19.03
CA ARG A 235 37.91 19.30 -19.91
C ARG A 235 36.59 18.89 -19.24
N GLY A 236 35.56 19.73 -19.36
CA GLY A 236 34.23 19.47 -18.80
C GLY A 236 34.08 19.78 -17.30
N LYS A 237 35.17 20.13 -16.60
CA LYS A 237 35.15 20.48 -15.17
C LYS A 237 35.58 21.91 -14.86
N ARG A 238 36.18 22.62 -15.83
CA ARG A 238 36.65 24.01 -15.66
C ARG A 238 36.39 24.81 -16.92
N ASN A 239 36.07 26.09 -16.75
CA ASN A 239 35.81 27.01 -17.86
C ASN A 239 37.05 27.16 -18.77
N SER A 240 38.25 27.12 -18.19
CA SER A 240 39.51 27.33 -18.91
C SER A 240 39.94 26.17 -19.85
N ARG A 241 39.21 25.05 -19.87
CA ARG A 241 39.54 23.86 -20.68
C ARG A 241 38.33 23.44 -21.51
N GLY A 242 37.86 24.32 -22.39
CA GLY A 242 36.79 24.09 -23.35
C GLY A 242 35.41 24.47 -22.81
N PHE A 243 34.87 23.70 -21.86
CA PHE A 243 33.58 23.97 -21.24
C PHE A 243 33.53 23.40 -19.82
N ARG A 244 32.57 23.88 -19.02
CA ARG A 244 32.28 23.37 -17.68
C ARG A 244 30.84 22.91 -17.60
N VAL A 245 30.66 21.74 -16.99
CA VAL A 245 29.36 21.16 -16.68
C VAL A 245 29.16 21.06 -15.18
#